data_AF-B8X6X0-F1
#
_entry.id   AF-B8X6X0-F1
#
_cell.length_a   1.000
_cell.length_b   1.000
_cell.length_c   1.000
_cell.angle_alpha   90.00
_cell.angle_beta   90.00
_cell.angle_gamma   90.00
#
_symmetry.space_group_name_H-M   'P 1'
#
loop_
_entity.id
_entity.type
_entity.pdbx_description
1 polymer ?
#
loop_
_entity_poly.entity_id
_entity_poly.type
_entity_poly.pdbx_seq_one_letter_code
_entity_poly.pdbx_strand_id
1 'polypeptide(L)'
;KNISVKELRRGYVAGDSKNNPPKEAADFLAQVIVLNHPGEISNGYTPVLDCHTAHIACKFAEIKEKCDRRTGKTTEENPKMIKSGDAAIVILVPTKAMCVESFSEFPPLGRFAVR
;
A
#
# COMPACT_ATOMS: atom_id res chain seq x y z
N LYS A 1 5.14 20.15 -24.64
CA LYS A 1 3.87 20.92 -24.57
C LYS A 1 2.83 20.07 -25.27
N ASN A 2 1.89 19.44 -24.55
CA ASN A 2 0.66 18.79 -25.03
C ASN A 2 0.24 17.71 -24.01
N ILE A 3 -0.02 18.09 -22.76
CA ILE A 3 -0.73 17.21 -21.81
C ILE A 3 -2.01 17.96 -21.44
N SER A 4 -3.16 17.34 -21.67
CA SER A 4 -4.46 17.92 -21.33
C SER A 4 -4.70 17.82 -19.84
N VAL A 5 -5.35 18.81 -19.24
CA VAL A 5 -5.78 18.74 -17.83
C VAL A 5 -6.70 17.53 -17.60
N LYS A 6 -7.42 17.06 -18.63
CA LYS A 6 -8.28 15.87 -18.56
C LYS A 6 -7.51 14.56 -18.39
N GLU A 7 -6.23 14.55 -18.78
CA GLU A 7 -5.33 13.39 -18.70
C GLU A 7 -4.62 13.31 -17.36
N LEU A 8 -4.66 14.38 -16.55
CA LEU A 8 -4.03 14.45 -15.24
C LEU A 8 -5.07 14.39 -14.14
N ARG A 9 -4.76 13.66 -13.08
CA ARG A 9 -5.62 13.51 -11.91
C ARG A 9 -4.80 13.63 -10.64
N ARG A 10 -5.45 14.07 -9.57
CA ARG A 10 -4.86 14.01 -8.23
C ARG A 10 -4.46 12.56 -7.91
N GLY A 11 -3.28 12.38 -7.31
CA GLY A 11 -2.68 11.06 -7.08
C GLY A 11 -1.67 10.63 -8.15
N TYR A 12 -1.55 11.36 -9.27
CA TYR A 12 -0.48 11.10 -10.24
C TYR A 12 0.85 11.64 -9.72
N VAL A 13 1.92 10.89 -10.00
CA VAL A 13 3.29 11.21 -9.58
C VAL A 13 4.07 11.65 -10.81
N ALA A 14 4.68 12.83 -10.73
CA ALA A 14 5.56 13.34 -11.76
C ALA A 14 7.02 13.15 -11.32
N GLY A 15 7.88 12.72 -12.24
CA GLY A 15 9.31 12.57 -12.02
C GLY A 15 10.10 12.82 -13.30
N ASP A 16 11.42 12.85 -13.18
CA ASP A 16 12.31 13.06 -14.33
C ASP A 16 12.31 11.81 -15.24
N SER A 17 11.86 12.00 -16.48
CA SER A 17 11.86 10.96 -17.53
C SER A 17 13.21 10.26 -17.74
N LYS A 18 14.33 10.90 -17.41
CA LYS A 18 15.69 10.35 -17.62
C LYS A 18 16.31 9.75 -16.36
N ASN A 19 15.71 9.98 -15.19
CA ASN A 19 16.29 9.59 -13.92
C ASN A 19 15.22 8.97 -13.02
N ASN A 20 15.12 7.64 -13.11
CA ASN A 20 14.15 6.81 -12.41
C ASN A 20 12.70 7.34 -12.50
N PRO A 21 12.08 7.31 -13.70
CA PRO A 21 10.71 7.78 -13.86
C PRO A 21 9.74 6.93 -13.02
N PRO A 22 8.72 7.55 -12.39
CA PRO A 22 7.74 6.86 -11.57
C PRO A 22 6.93 5.88 -12.42
N LYS A 23 6.61 4.71 -11.83
CA LYS A 23 5.90 3.63 -12.52
C LYS A 23 4.62 3.27 -11.79
N GLU A 24 3.69 2.68 -12.53
CA GLU A 24 2.50 2.06 -11.95
C GLU A 24 2.89 0.78 -11.20
N ALA A 25 2.34 0.61 -10.01
CA ALA A 25 2.49 -0.61 -9.22
C ALA A 25 1.34 -1.57 -9.54
N ALA A 26 1.67 -2.74 -10.09
CA ALA A 26 0.69 -3.82 -10.29
C ALA A 26 0.25 -4.43 -8.94
N ASP A 27 1.23 -4.63 -8.06
CA ASP A 27 1.07 -5.00 -6.67
C ASP A 27 2.26 -4.44 -5.88
N PHE A 28 2.14 -4.42 -4.56
CA PHE A 28 3.25 -4.06 -3.69
C PHE A 28 3.17 -4.76 -2.35
N LEU A 29 4.34 -5.08 -1.81
CA LEU A 29 4.49 -5.63 -0.46
C LEU A 29 4.57 -4.48 0.54
N ALA A 30 3.77 -4.54 1.60
CA ALA A 30 3.80 -3.53 2.65
C ALA A 30 3.66 -4.13 4.04
N GLN A 31 4.31 -3.49 5.01
CA GLN A 31 4.03 -3.72 6.41
C GLN A 31 2.80 -2.90 6.83
N VAL A 32 1.75 -3.59 7.27
CA VAL A 32 0.51 -2.99 7.77
C VAL A 32 0.43 -3.23 9.27
N ILE A 33 0.06 -2.20 10.02
CA ILE A 33 -0.22 -2.29 11.45
C ILE A 33 -1.70 -1.97 11.62
N VAL A 34 -2.48 -2.93 12.14
CA VAL A 34 -3.92 -2.75 12.33
C VAL A 34 -4.16 -1.95 13.61
N LEU A 35 -4.79 -0.78 13.47
CA LEU A 35 -5.15 0.10 14.56
C LEU A 35 -6.65 0.11 14.76
N ASN A 36 -7.13 0.11 16.01
CA ASN A 36 -8.51 0.38 16.45
C ASN A 36 -9.62 -0.04 15.46
N HIS A 37 -9.53 -1.25 14.91
CA HIS A 37 -10.49 -1.81 13.97
C HIS A 37 -11.38 -2.83 14.70
N PRO A 38 -12.71 -2.72 14.62
CA PRO A 38 -13.65 -3.54 15.41
C PRO A 38 -13.76 -4.99 14.91
N GLY A 39 -13.29 -5.29 13.70
CA GLY A 39 -13.33 -6.62 13.09
C GLY A 39 -11.96 -7.19 12.75
N GLU A 40 -11.99 -8.30 12.03
CA GLU A 40 -10.82 -8.99 11.51
C GLU A 40 -10.65 -8.69 10.01
N ILE A 41 -9.41 -8.65 9.55
CA ILE A 41 -9.05 -8.44 8.15
C ILE A 41 -8.54 -9.76 7.60
N SER A 42 -9.11 -10.21 6.49
CA SER A 42 -8.72 -11.44 5.78
C SER A 42 -8.36 -11.14 4.32
N ASN A 43 -7.79 -12.14 3.65
CA ASN A 43 -7.50 -12.06 2.22
C ASN A 43 -8.77 -11.72 1.43
N GLY A 44 -8.66 -10.73 0.54
CA GLY A 44 -9.78 -10.18 -0.22
C GLY A 44 -10.38 -8.90 0.35
N TYR A 45 -10.05 -8.52 1.58
CA TYR A 45 -10.46 -7.22 2.14
C TYR A 45 -9.97 -6.08 1.24
N THR A 46 -10.86 -5.16 0.87
CA THR A 46 -10.56 -4.11 -0.14
C THR A 46 -10.88 -2.71 0.41
N PRO A 47 -10.10 -2.21 1.39
CA PRO A 47 -10.27 -0.88 1.94
C PRO A 47 -9.70 0.19 1.01
N VAL A 48 -9.94 1.46 1.36
CA VAL A 48 -9.33 2.59 0.65
C VAL A 48 -8.00 2.96 1.29
N LEU A 49 -6.97 3.10 0.46
CA LEU A 49 -5.64 3.57 0.85
C LEU A 49 -5.48 5.04 0.49
N ASP A 50 -5.13 5.83 1.49
CA ASP A 50 -4.59 7.18 1.35
C ASP A 50 -3.07 7.07 1.31
N CYS A 51 -2.46 7.20 0.14
CA CYS A 51 -1.02 7.29 -0.02
C CYS A 51 -0.70 8.60 -0.71
N HIS A 52 0.19 9.43 -0.14
CA HIS A 52 0.49 10.77 -0.64
C HIS A 52 -0.78 11.61 -0.92
N THR A 53 -1.13 11.81 -2.19
CA THR A 53 -2.36 12.47 -2.64
C THR A 53 -3.32 11.51 -3.34
N ALA A 54 -2.92 10.25 -3.55
CA ALA A 54 -3.77 9.20 -4.09
C ALA A 54 -4.74 8.67 -3.03
N HIS A 55 -5.95 8.39 -3.48
CA HIS A 55 -7.05 7.84 -2.71
C HIS A 55 -7.68 6.72 -3.52
N ILE A 56 -7.19 5.49 -3.32
CA ILE A 56 -7.47 4.34 -4.18
C ILE A 56 -7.78 3.12 -3.32
N ALA A 57 -8.83 2.37 -3.68
CA ALA A 57 -9.11 1.09 -3.04
C ALA A 57 -8.05 0.06 -3.42
N CYS A 58 -7.47 -0.63 -2.43
CA CYS A 58 -6.49 -1.69 -2.66
C CYS A 58 -6.96 -2.97 -2.00
N LYS A 59 -6.87 -4.08 -2.73
CA LYS A 59 -7.20 -5.40 -2.23
C LYS A 59 -6.01 -5.95 -1.44
N PHE A 60 -6.26 -6.43 -0.23
CA PHE A 60 -5.37 -7.29 0.54
C PHE A 60 -5.36 -8.64 -0.16
N ALA A 61 -4.47 -8.83 -1.14
CA ALA A 61 -4.45 -10.03 -1.96
C ALA A 61 -4.02 -11.23 -1.13
N GLU A 62 -2.96 -11.06 -0.36
CA GLU A 62 -2.39 -12.10 0.49
C GLU A 62 -1.73 -11.48 1.72
N ILE A 63 -2.15 -11.93 2.90
CA ILE A 63 -1.43 -11.68 4.16
C ILE A 63 -0.34 -12.75 4.26
N LYS A 64 0.88 -12.38 3.90
CA LYS A 64 2.00 -13.31 3.84
C LYS A 64 2.46 -13.74 5.21
N GLU A 65 2.60 -12.78 6.11
CA GLU A 65 3.24 -13.02 7.40
C GLU A 65 2.66 -12.08 8.44
N LYS A 66 2.44 -12.59 9.65
CA LYS A 66 2.30 -11.77 10.84
C LYS A 66 3.70 -11.50 11.39
N CYS A 67 3.98 -10.28 11.79
CA CYS A 67 5.27 -9.89 12.32
C CYS A 67 5.15 -9.10 13.62
N ASP A 68 6.21 -9.09 14.41
CA ASP A 68 6.30 -8.25 15.59
C ASP A 68 6.48 -6.79 15.19
N ARG A 69 5.65 -5.91 15.75
CA ARG A 69 5.61 -4.47 15.40
C ARG A 69 6.93 -3.73 15.67
N ARG A 70 7.75 -4.19 16.62
CA ARG A 70 8.98 -3.49 17.04
C ARG A 70 10.21 -4.01 16.31
N THR A 71 10.28 -5.32 16.11
CA THR A 71 11.44 -6.01 15.59
C THR A 71 11.32 -6.42 14.13
N GLY A 72 10.08 -6.45 13.59
CA GLY A 72 9.79 -6.89 12.23
C GLY A 72 9.94 -8.40 12.02
N LYS A 73 10.22 -9.18 13.08
CA LYS A 73 10.38 -10.63 12.97
C LYS A 73 9.05 -11.32 12.74
N THR A 74 9.03 -12.25 11.80
CA THR A 74 7.88 -13.12 11.50
C THR A 74 7.51 -13.94 12.73
N THR A 75 6.24 -13.89 13.10
CA THR A 75 5.64 -14.65 14.19
C THR A 75 4.76 -15.79 13.68
N GLU A 76 4.11 -15.58 12.54
CA GLU A 76 3.24 -16.57 11.89
C GLU A 76 3.32 -16.39 10.38
N GLU A 77 3.49 -17.49 9.64
CA GLU A 77 3.47 -17.51 8.17
C GLU A 77 2.07 -17.82 7.66
N ASN A 78 1.65 -17.12 6.61
CA ASN A 78 0.36 -17.23 5.93
C ASN A 78 -0.86 -17.24 6.88
N PRO A 79 -1.00 -16.25 7.79
CA PRO A 79 -2.13 -16.18 8.69
C PRO A 79 -3.43 -16.00 7.91
N LYS A 80 -4.52 -16.65 8.35
CA LYS A 80 -5.84 -16.52 7.70
C LYS A 80 -6.46 -15.14 7.88
N MET A 81 -6.09 -14.44 8.95
CA MET A 81 -6.68 -13.16 9.36
C MET A 81 -5.70 -12.39 10.26
N ILE A 82 -5.85 -11.06 10.28
CA ILE A 82 -5.16 -10.14 11.21
C ILE A 82 -6.18 -9.24 11.90
N LYS A 83 -5.90 -8.83 13.14
CA LYS A 83 -6.80 -7.99 13.94
C LYS A 83 -6.06 -6.83 14.59
N SER A 84 -6.81 -5.96 15.27
CA SER A 84 -6.26 -4.82 16.01
C SER A 84 -5.06 -5.19 16.89
N GLY A 85 -3.97 -4.44 16.71
CA GLY A 85 -2.69 -4.66 17.41
C GLY A 85 -1.68 -5.48 16.62
N ASP A 86 -2.12 -6.23 15.60
CA ASP A 86 -1.24 -7.04 14.78
C ASP A 86 -0.47 -6.18 13.77
N ALA A 87 0.78 -6.56 13.53
CA ALA A 87 1.53 -6.13 12.35
C ALA A 87 1.66 -7.30 11.39
N ALA A 88 1.58 -7.03 10.10
CA ALA A 88 1.67 -8.05 9.07
C ALA A 88 2.31 -7.52 7.80
N ILE A 89 2.96 -8.41 7.07
CA ILE A 89 3.43 -8.18 5.71
C ILE A 89 2.34 -8.66 4.76
N VAL A 90 1.85 -7.75 3.91
CA VAL A 90 0.70 -7.97 3.03
C VAL A 90 1.06 -7.60 1.61
N ILE A 91 0.63 -8.41 0.64
CA ILE A 91 0.58 -8.03 -0.78
C ILE A 91 -0.71 -7.27 -1.03
N LEU A 92 -0.57 -6.04 -1.48
CA LEU A 92 -1.68 -5.15 -1.81
C LEU A 92 -1.74 -4.97 -3.33
N VAL A 93 -2.96 -5.03 -3.87
CA VAL A 93 -3.23 -4.84 -5.30
C VAL A 93 -4.16 -3.63 -5.46
N PRO A 94 -3.69 -2.52 -6.06
CA PRO A 94 -4.55 -1.39 -6.40
C PRO A 94 -5.68 -1.78 -7.34
N THR A 95 -6.90 -1.27 -7.09
CA THR A 95 -8.04 -1.46 -8.01
C THR A 95 -8.01 -0.51 -9.22
N LYS A 96 -7.16 0.51 -9.17
CA LYS A 96 -6.91 1.49 -10.23
C LYS A 96 -5.42 1.79 -10.26
N ALA A 97 -4.93 2.26 -11.41
CA ALA A 97 -3.55 2.67 -11.59
C ALA A 97 -3.08 3.58 -10.45
N MET A 98 -2.04 3.15 -9.75
CA MET A 98 -1.46 3.81 -8.59
C MET A 98 0.06 3.77 -8.71
N CYS A 99 0.71 4.87 -8.39
CA CYS A 99 2.16 4.93 -8.23
C CYS A 99 2.46 4.99 -6.72
N VAL A 100 3.27 4.04 -6.28
CA VAL A 100 3.83 3.93 -4.92
C VAL A 100 5.28 3.49 -5.05
N GLU A 101 6.10 3.86 -4.08
CA GLU A 101 7.52 3.57 -4.08
C GLU A 101 7.95 2.93 -2.76
N SER A 102 9.12 2.30 -2.73
CA SER A 102 9.68 1.77 -1.49
C SER A 102 9.89 2.90 -0.48
N PHE A 103 9.45 2.68 0.77
CA PHE A 103 9.63 3.64 1.85
C PHE A 103 11.11 4.00 2.10
N SER A 104 12.04 3.06 1.87
CA SER A 104 13.48 3.30 2.05
C SER A 104 14.06 4.25 0.99
N GLU A 105 13.48 4.27 -0.20
CA GLU A 105 13.96 5.08 -1.33
C GLU A 105 13.24 6.42 -1.41
N PHE A 106 11.90 6.39 -1.32
CA PHE A 106 11.04 7.56 -1.39
C PHE A 106 10.05 7.56 -0.22
N PRO A 107 10.49 7.98 0.99
CA PRO A 107 9.65 7.98 2.19
C PRO A 107 8.26 8.64 2.04
N PRO A 108 8.09 9.75 1.28
CA PRO A 108 6.78 10.38 1.08
C PRO A 108 5.79 9.55 0.23
N LEU A 109 6.29 8.61 -0.58
CA LEU A 109 5.49 7.77 -1.48
C LEU A 109 5.31 6.33 -0.99
N GLY A 110 6.03 5.94 0.08
CA GLY A 110 5.98 4.61 0.67
C GLY A 110 5.19 4.51 1.98
N ARG A 111 4.55 5.60 2.45
CA ARG A 111 3.63 5.58 3.60
C ARG A 111 2.19 5.75 3.14
N PHE A 112 1.30 4.97 3.73
CA PHE A 112 -0.13 5.07 3.49
C PHE A 112 -0.92 4.88 4.77
N ALA A 113 -2.15 5.38 4.77
CA ALA A 113 -3.17 5.06 5.76
C ALA A 113 -4.26 4.22 5.10
N VAL A 114 -4.78 3.25 5.84
CA VAL A 114 -5.93 2.44 5.44
C VAL A 114 -7.17 3.00 6.14
N ARG A 115 -8.26 3.20 5.40
CA ARG A 115 -9.55 3.70 5.89
C ARG A 115 -10.60 2.60 5.90
#